data_AF-A0A6P0IQL6-F1
#
_entry.id   AF-A0A6P0IQL6-F1
#
_cell.length_a   1.000
_cell.length_b   1.000
_cell.length_c   1.000
_cell.angle_alpha   90.00
_cell.angle_beta   90.00
_cell.angle_gamma   90.00
#
_symmetry.space_group_name_H-M   'P 1'
#
loop_
_entity.id
_entity.type
_entity.pdbx_description
1 polymer ?
#
loop_
_entity_poly.entity_id
_entity_poly.type
_entity_poly.pdbx_seq_one_letter_code
_entity_poly.pdbx_strand_id
1 'polypeptide(L)'
;AQLEDNRDCVLCMTCLKACPHRSVEVNLRPPGIELWTTHVYRSYEVALLLLLLGAVFLHRLPELQENLGLGWDMSQFWTHGLLSVTVLSLPAIVPLLAQGIMVGFYQVKETRKPSYFVKLAYGYLPLVLAGNLAHYWRLGLGEGGRILPVMFATFGLSGEGLPVLVAHPAVIAFLQGTTLISGVLLSLFLTQKIGRQPFSLLLPHHVSTIVLGISLWWIIVGF
;
A
#
# COMPACT_ATOMS: atom_id res chain seq x y z
N ALA A 1 6.00 32.32 10.79
CA ALA A 1 5.65 30.95 10.37
C ALA A 1 6.89 30.33 9.74
N GLN A 2 7.60 29.49 10.49
CA GLN A 2 8.69 28.67 9.94
C GLN A 2 8.11 27.30 9.60
N LEU A 3 8.45 26.80 8.41
CA LEU A 3 8.10 25.46 7.97
C LEU A 3 9.24 24.54 8.42
N GLU A 4 8.98 23.62 9.34
CA GLU A 4 10.00 22.69 9.87
C GLU A 4 10.18 21.47 8.97
N ASP A 5 9.09 20.94 8.41
CA ASP A 5 9.09 19.75 7.57
C ASP A 5 8.20 19.96 6.34
N ASN A 6 8.64 19.45 5.19
CA ASN A 6 7.89 19.50 3.93
C ASN A 6 6.56 18.76 4.02
N ARG A 7 6.42 17.78 4.93
CA ARG A 7 5.17 17.06 5.16
C ARG A 7 4.02 17.96 5.63
N ASP A 8 4.34 19.07 6.30
CA ASP A 8 3.37 20.01 6.86
C ASP A 8 3.03 21.14 5.85
N CYS A 9 3.65 21.12 4.67
CA CYS A 9 3.44 22.12 3.64
C CYS A 9 2.16 21.84 2.84
N VAL A 10 1.15 22.69 3.03
CA VAL A 10 -0.10 22.66 2.25
C VAL A 10 -0.07 23.56 1.00
N LEU A 11 1.10 24.05 0.60
CA LEU A 11 1.27 24.98 -0.53
C LEU A 11 0.37 26.23 -0.42
N CYS A 12 0.30 26.85 0.76
CA CYS A 12 -0.44 28.11 0.97
C CYS A 12 0.40 29.38 0.79
N MET A 13 1.73 29.24 0.66
CA MET A 13 2.71 30.32 0.44
C MET A 13 2.80 31.37 1.55
N THR A 14 2.21 31.14 2.73
CA THR A 14 2.32 32.05 3.88
C THR A 14 3.77 32.19 4.36
N CYS A 15 4.55 31.10 4.32
CA CYS A 15 5.97 31.12 4.67
C CYS A 15 6.78 32.06 3.76
N LEU A 16 6.48 32.08 2.46
CA LEU A 16 7.15 32.94 1.48
C LEU A 16 6.77 34.42 1.68
N LYS A 17 5.49 34.71 1.94
CA LYS A 17 5.00 36.08 2.20
C LYS A 17 5.53 36.65 3.52
N ALA A 18 5.66 35.80 4.54
CA ALA A 18 6.10 36.21 5.87
C ALA A 18 7.62 36.34 6.01
N CYS A 19 8.43 35.90 5.03
CA CYS A 19 9.88 35.93 5.12
C CYS A 19 10.43 37.34 4.78
N PRO A 20 11.00 38.08 5.75
CA PRO A 20 11.48 39.45 5.51
C PRO A 20 12.64 39.53 4.52
N HIS A 21 13.44 38.46 4.42
CA HIS A 21 14.61 38.39 3.56
C HIS A 21 14.36 37.64 2.25
N ARG A 22 13.11 37.21 1.97
CA ARG A 22 12.74 36.44 0.78
C ARG A 22 13.63 35.20 0.53
N SER A 23 14.12 34.57 1.60
CA SER A 23 15.05 33.44 1.53
C SER A 23 14.36 32.09 1.30
N VAL A 24 13.02 32.06 1.28
CA VAL A 24 12.24 30.83 1.08
C VAL A 24 12.03 30.61 -0.41
N GLU A 25 12.47 29.46 -0.92
CA GLU A 25 12.32 29.04 -2.30
C GLU A 25 11.46 27.78 -2.39
N VAL A 26 10.58 27.73 -3.40
CA VAL A 26 9.80 26.53 -3.71
C VAL A 26 10.63 25.66 -4.65
N ASN A 27 11.16 24.57 -4.12
CA ASN A 27 11.96 23.60 -4.88
C ASN A 27 11.12 22.35 -5.18
N LEU A 28 10.81 22.13 -6.46
CA LEU A 28 10.10 20.93 -6.90
C LEU A 28 11.02 19.70 -6.78
N ARG A 29 10.54 18.67 -6.09
CA ARG A 29 11.25 17.40 -5.91
C ARG A 29 10.44 16.28 -6.55
N PRO A 30 11.08 15.30 -7.22
CA PRO A 30 10.38 14.11 -7.67
C PRO A 30 9.71 13.40 -6.48
N PRO A 31 8.48 12.92 -6.63
CA PRO A 31 7.78 12.23 -5.54
C PRO A 31 8.58 11.01 -5.08
N GLY A 32 8.69 10.82 -3.76
CA GLY A 32 9.38 9.68 -3.15
C GLY A 32 10.91 9.79 -3.06
N ILE A 33 11.55 10.81 -3.63
CA ILE A 33 13.04 10.98 -3.57
C ILE A 33 13.56 11.04 -2.12
N GLU A 34 12.75 11.56 -1.21
CA GLU A 34 13.10 11.73 0.21
C GLU A 34 13.29 10.37 0.89
N LEU A 35 12.56 9.33 0.47
CA LEU A 35 12.54 7.99 1.09
C LEU A 35 13.93 7.35 1.21
N TRP A 36 14.85 7.63 0.28
CA TRP A 36 16.21 7.06 0.29
C TRP A 36 17.33 8.10 0.40
N THR A 37 16.98 9.38 0.59
CA THR A 37 17.93 10.49 0.74
C THR A 37 17.91 11.06 2.15
N THR A 38 16.83 11.75 2.53
CA THR A 38 16.74 12.55 3.76
C THR A 38 15.66 12.07 4.73
N HIS A 39 14.95 10.98 4.44
CA HIS A 39 13.81 10.54 5.26
C HIS A 39 14.22 10.15 6.68
N VAL A 40 13.39 10.58 7.64
CA VAL A 40 13.45 10.15 9.04
C VAL A 40 12.43 9.04 9.23
N TYR A 41 12.91 7.82 9.44
CA TYR A 41 12.06 6.64 9.59
C TYR A 41 11.31 6.64 10.92
N ARG A 42 9.98 6.66 10.87
CA ARG A 42 9.10 6.66 12.06
C ARG A 42 8.28 5.37 12.13
N SER A 43 8.07 4.86 13.35
CA SER A 43 7.39 3.58 13.59
C SER A 43 5.89 3.64 13.30
N TYR A 44 5.23 4.76 13.59
CA TYR A 44 3.79 4.91 13.34
C TYR A 44 3.46 4.93 11.84
N GLU A 45 4.35 5.46 10.99
CA GLU A 45 4.20 5.40 9.52
C GLU A 45 4.28 3.95 9.03
N VAL A 46 5.16 3.15 9.63
CA VAL A 46 5.25 1.71 9.34
C VAL A 46 4.03 0.95 9.85
N ALA A 47 3.51 1.30 11.02
CA ALA A 47 2.27 0.70 11.53
C ALA A 47 1.09 0.98 10.59
N LEU A 48 0.95 2.23 10.13
CA LEU A 48 -0.07 2.61 9.14
C LEU A 48 0.12 1.86 7.83
N LEU A 49 1.35 1.76 7.33
CA LEU A 49 1.68 1.02 6.12
C LEU A 49 1.26 -0.47 6.21
N LEU A 50 1.55 -1.14 7.32
CA LEU A 50 1.15 -2.53 7.53
C LEU A 50 -0.36 -2.67 7.72
N LEU A 51 -1.02 -1.70 8.36
CA LEU A 51 -2.47 -1.66 8.49
C LEU A 51 -3.15 -1.50 7.12
N LEU A 52 -2.64 -0.60 6.27
CA LEU A 52 -3.15 -0.41 4.90
C LEU A 52 -2.91 -1.63 4.01
N LEU A 53 -1.84 -2.40 4.25
CA LEU A 53 -1.63 -3.68 3.59
C LEU A 53 -2.72 -4.69 4.03
N GLY A 54 -2.93 -4.83 5.34
CA GLY A 54 -3.94 -5.72 5.91
C GLY A 54 -5.37 -5.37 5.50
N ALA A 55 -5.68 -4.08 5.37
CA ALA A 55 -7.01 -3.60 5.00
C ALA A 55 -7.48 -4.14 3.64
N VAL A 56 -6.56 -4.30 2.68
CA VAL A 56 -6.87 -4.88 1.36
C VAL A 56 -7.36 -6.32 1.50
N PHE A 57 -6.74 -7.12 2.38
CA PHE A 57 -7.16 -8.49 2.66
C PHE A 57 -8.48 -8.53 3.44
N LEU A 58 -8.66 -7.60 4.38
CA LEU A 58 -9.89 -7.50 5.16
C LEU A 58 -11.11 -7.19 4.27
N HIS A 59 -10.97 -6.27 3.31
CA HIS A 59 -12.05 -5.99 2.34
C HIS A 59 -12.38 -7.18 1.44
N ARG A 60 -11.48 -8.16 1.32
CA ARG A 60 -11.66 -9.39 0.55
C ARG A 60 -11.91 -10.61 1.43
N LEU A 61 -12.28 -10.40 2.69
CA LEU A 61 -12.54 -11.49 3.65
C LEU A 61 -13.62 -12.47 3.16
N PRO A 62 -14.77 -12.02 2.59
CA PRO A 62 -15.79 -12.95 2.07
C PRO A 62 -15.25 -13.84 0.94
N GLU A 63 -14.52 -13.27 -0.02
CA GLU A 63 -13.94 -14.01 -1.14
C GLU A 63 -12.83 -14.97 -0.68
N LEU A 64 -12.03 -14.56 0.32
CA LEU A 64 -11.02 -15.42 0.96
C LEU A 64 -11.67 -16.63 1.65
N GLN A 65 -12.78 -16.39 2.35
CA GLN A 65 -13.51 -17.45 3.05
C GLN A 65 -14.08 -18.48 2.08
N GLU A 66 -14.71 -18.03 0.99
CA GLU A 66 -15.27 -18.89 -0.05
C GLU A 66 -14.19 -19.75 -0.71
N ASN A 67 -13.06 -19.15 -1.10
CA ASN A 67 -11.96 -19.86 -1.75
C ASN A 67 -11.25 -20.88 -0.87
N LEU A 68 -11.12 -20.58 0.42
CA LEU A 68 -10.51 -21.50 1.38
C LEU A 68 -11.48 -22.59 1.84
N GLY A 69 -12.75 -22.55 1.41
CA GLY A 69 -13.78 -23.49 1.82
C GLY A 69 -14.11 -23.39 3.31
N LEU A 70 -13.90 -22.22 3.92
CA LEU A 70 -14.10 -22.00 5.34
C LEU A 70 -15.57 -21.66 5.59
N GLY A 71 -16.38 -22.64 6.01
CA GLY A 71 -17.82 -22.46 6.28
C GLY A 71 -18.13 -21.71 7.58
N TRP A 72 -17.41 -20.62 7.88
CA TRP A 72 -17.59 -19.85 9.10
C TRP A 72 -18.81 -18.91 9.02
N ASP A 73 -19.60 -18.85 10.08
CA ASP A 73 -20.75 -17.95 10.16
C ASP A 73 -20.29 -16.50 10.46
N MET A 74 -20.32 -15.64 9.44
CA MET A 74 -19.97 -14.21 9.55
C MET A 74 -21.04 -13.36 10.26
N SER A 75 -22.22 -13.91 10.56
CA SER A 75 -23.26 -13.18 11.31
C SER A 75 -22.92 -13.07 12.81
N GLN A 76 -22.08 -13.98 13.32
CA GLN A 76 -21.65 -13.98 14.71
C GLN A 76 -20.56 -12.93 14.96
N PHE A 77 -20.83 -11.99 15.85
CA PHE A 77 -19.92 -10.87 16.17
C PHE A 77 -18.50 -11.32 16.52
N TRP A 78 -18.36 -12.33 17.39
CA TRP A 78 -17.05 -12.82 17.83
C TRP A 78 -16.27 -13.50 16.72
N THR A 79 -16.94 -14.29 15.89
CA THR A 79 -16.35 -14.95 14.72
C THR A 79 -15.87 -13.90 13.73
N HIS A 80 -16.74 -12.98 13.33
CA HIS A 80 -16.39 -11.91 12.39
C HIS A 80 -15.25 -11.03 12.93
N GLY A 81 -15.30 -10.66 14.21
CA GLY A 81 -14.28 -9.84 14.86
C GLY A 81 -12.91 -10.52 14.92
N LEU A 82 -12.85 -11.79 15.34
CA LEU A 82 -11.59 -12.54 15.43
C LEU A 82 -10.96 -12.73 14.05
N LEU A 83 -11.77 -13.05 13.04
CA LEU A 83 -11.29 -13.23 11.68
C LEU A 83 -10.83 -11.93 11.05
N SER A 84 -11.56 -10.85 11.29
CA SER A 84 -11.15 -9.52 10.84
C SER A 84 -9.79 -9.13 11.40
N VAL A 85 -9.57 -9.31 12.70
CA VAL A 85 -8.28 -9.04 13.36
C VAL A 85 -7.17 -9.95 12.81
N THR A 86 -7.49 -11.23 12.60
CA THR A 86 -6.54 -12.22 12.08
C THR A 86 -6.09 -11.85 10.66
N VAL A 87 -7.04 -11.60 9.75
CA VAL A 87 -6.75 -11.26 8.35
C VAL A 87 -6.09 -9.89 8.23
N LEU A 88 -6.46 -8.92 9.08
CA LEU A 88 -5.80 -7.62 9.12
C LEU A 88 -4.32 -7.74 9.55
N SER A 89 -4.01 -8.65 10.48
CA SER A 89 -2.65 -8.79 11.04
C SER A 89 -1.75 -9.74 10.25
N LEU A 90 -2.33 -10.73 9.57
CA LEU A 90 -1.60 -11.81 8.89
C LEU A 90 -0.57 -11.31 7.85
N PRO A 91 -0.88 -10.34 6.96
CA PRO A 91 0.10 -9.84 5.99
C PRO A 91 1.30 -9.15 6.63
N ALA A 92 1.12 -8.54 7.82
CA ALA A 92 2.20 -7.88 8.55
C ALA A 92 3.22 -8.86 9.13
N ILE A 93 2.84 -10.14 9.32
CA ILE A 93 3.74 -11.19 9.79
C ILE A 93 4.83 -11.46 8.75
N VAL A 94 4.51 -11.41 7.45
CA VAL A 94 5.45 -11.71 6.37
C VAL A 94 6.73 -10.84 6.38
N PRO A 95 6.66 -9.49 6.45
CA PRO A 95 7.84 -8.65 6.55
C PRO A 95 8.55 -8.73 7.91
N LEU A 96 7.82 -9.05 9.00
CA LEU A 96 8.41 -9.25 10.33
C LEU A 96 9.23 -10.54 10.38
N LEU A 97 8.73 -11.63 9.78
CA LEU A 97 9.47 -12.88 9.63
C LEU A 97 10.73 -12.69 8.79
N ALA A 98 10.65 -11.90 7.71
CA ALA A 98 11.82 -11.56 6.89
C ALA A 98 12.94 -10.93 7.73
N GLN A 99 12.58 -9.97 8.59
CA GLN A 99 13.51 -9.35 9.52
C GLN A 99 14.07 -10.36 10.54
N GLY A 100 13.21 -11.22 11.09
CA GLY A 100 13.63 -12.27 12.03
C GLY A 100 14.66 -13.21 11.42
N ILE A 101 14.45 -13.64 10.17
CA ILE A 101 15.39 -14.46 9.41
C ILE A 101 16.73 -13.74 9.23
N MET A 102 16.73 -12.45 8.86
CA MET A 102 17.96 -11.67 8.74
C MET A 102 18.73 -11.56 10.06
N VAL A 103 18.03 -11.31 11.17
CA VAL A 103 18.64 -11.23 12.50
C VAL A 103 19.19 -12.59 12.94
N GLY A 104 18.47 -13.68 12.67
CA GLY A 104 18.93 -15.04 12.95
C GLY A 104 20.22 -15.39 12.18
N PHE A 105 20.28 -15.07 10.88
CA PHE A 105 21.51 -15.28 10.10
C PHE A 105 22.68 -14.46 10.61
N TYR A 106 22.44 -13.22 11.04
CA TYR A 106 23.45 -12.39 11.67
C TYR A 106 24.02 -13.02 12.95
N GLN A 107 23.17 -13.59 13.80
CA GLN A 107 23.59 -14.23 15.06
C GLN A 107 24.39 -15.52 14.83
N VAL A 108 24.05 -16.30 13.80
CA VAL A 108 24.70 -17.60 13.54
C VAL A 108 26.01 -17.46 12.76
N LYS A 109 26.04 -16.56 11.77
CA LYS A 109 27.16 -16.45 10.81
C LYS A 109 28.03 -15.21 11.02
N GLU A 110 27.74 -14.40 12.03
CA GLU A 110 28.36 -13.08 12.27
C GLU A 110 28.49 -12.24 11.00
N THR A 111 27.44 -12.26 10.17
CA THR A 111 27.43 -11.47 8.93
C THR A 111 27.34 -9.98 9.23
N ARG A 112 27.16 -9.16 8.19
CA ARG A 112 26.91 -7.73 8.37
C ARG A 112 25.64 -7.49 9.20
N LYS A 113 25.72 -6.56 10.16
CA LYS A 113 24.59 -6.14 11.01
C LYS A 113 23.37 -5.73 10.15
N PRO A 114 22.18 -6.32 10.38
CA PRO A 114 20.98 -5.97 9.62
C PRO A 114 20.54 -4.54 9.92
N SER A 115 19.90 -3.89 8.94
CA SER A 115 19.26 -2.59 9.16
C SER A 115 18.04 -2.75 10.06
N TYR A 116 17.65 -1.68 10.76
CA TYR A 116 16.43 -1.66 11.57
C TYR A 116 15.20 -1.93 10.71
N PHE A 117 14.26 -2.72 11.24
CA PHE A 117 13.01 -3.05 10.54
C PHE A 117 12.26 -1.79 10.07
N VAL A 118 12.14 -0.79 10.94
CA VAL A 118 11.45 0.47 10.63
C VAL A 118 12.03 1.13 9.38
N LYS A 119 13.34 1.01 9.15
CA LYS A 119 13.99 1.52 7.93
C LYS A 119 13.65 0.68 6.70
N LEU A 120 13.76 -0.65 6.80
CA LEU A 120 13.52 -1.55 5.67
C LEU A 120 12.03 -1.63 5.28
N ALA A 121 11.12 -1.39 6.22
CA ALA A 121 9.69 -1.43 6.00
C ALA A 121 9.19 -0.44 4.94
N TYR A 122 9.88 0.70 4.76
CA TYR A 122 9.56 1.67 3.70
C TYR A 122 9.80 1.10 2.30
N GLY A 123 10.60 0.03 2.17
CA GLY A 123 10.74 -0.71 0.92
C GLY A 123 9.42 -1.32 0.42
N TYR A 124 8.47 -1.62 1.31
CA TYR A 124 7.16 -2.16 0.96
C TYR A 124 6.15 -1.08 0.53
N LEU A 125 6.47 0.21 0.68
CA LEU A 125 5.55 1.32 0.37
C LEU A 125 4.98 1.27 -1.06
N PRO A 126 5.78 1.07 -2.12
CA PRO A 126 5.24 0.95 -3.47
C PRO A 126 4.25 -0.21 -3.63
N LEU A 127 4.53 -1.37 -3.03
CA LEU A 127 3.63 -2.52 -3.07
C LEU A 127 2.32 -2.26 -2.33
N VAL A 128 2.36 -1.64 -1.15
CA VAL A 128 1.14 -1.32 -0.37
C VAL A 128 0.27 -0.31 -1.11
N LEU A 129 0.89 0.72 -1.70
CA LEU A 129 0.20 1.68 -2.55
C LEU A 129 -0.43 1.00 -3.77
N ALA A 130 0.34 0.16 -4.46
CA ALA A 130 -0.13 -0.59 -5.63
C ALA A 130 -1.27 -1.55 -5.28
N GLY A 131 -1.19 -2.25 -4.14
CA GLY A 131 -2.25 -3.15 -3.66
C GLY A 131 -3.56 -2.42 -3.38
N ASN A 132 -3.49 -1.27 -2.70
CA ASN A 132 -4.67 -0.44 -2.45
C ASN A 132 -5.24 0.12 -3.77
N LEU A 133 -4.40 0.64 -4.66
CA LEU A 133 -4.86 1.17 -5.95
C LEU A 133 -5.49 0.09 -6.83
N ALA A 134 -4.87 -1.09 -6.91
CA ALA A 134 -5.39 -2.23 -7.64
C ALA A 134 -6.74 -2.71 -7.07
N HIS A 135 -6.90 -2.70 -5.74
CA HIS A 135 -8.18 -3.02 -5.11
C HIS A 135 -9.29 -2.04 -5.56
N TYR A 136 -9.01 -0.73 -5.57
CA TYR A 136 -10.02 0.29 -5.90
C TYR A 136 -10.26 0.49 -7.40
N TRP A 137 -9.44 -0.07 -8.31
CA TRP A 137 -9.68 0.07 -9.75
C TRP A 137 -11.06 -0.43 -10.19
N ARG A 138 -11.55 -1.53 -9.60
CA ARG A 138 -12.87 -2.08 -9.90
C ARG A 138 -13.99 -1.09 -9.55
N LEU A 139 -13.92 -0.46 -8.38
CA LEU A 139 -14.91 0.53 -7.95
C LEU A 139 -14.82 1.79 -8.83
N GLY A 140 -13.61 2.33 -9.01
CA GLY A 140 -13.40 3.59 -9.73
C GLY A 140 -13.80 3.53 -11.21
N LEU A 141 -13.44 2.45 -11.90
CA LEU A 141 -13.68 2.30 -13.35
C LEU A 141 -14.92 1.47 -13.68
N GLY A 142 -15.40 0.66 -12.75
CA GLY A 142 -16.62 -0.15 -12.88
C GLY A 142 -17.89 0.61 -12.48
N GLU A 143 -17.83 1.34 -11.37
CA GLU A 143 -19.00 2.02 -10.78
C GLU A 143 -18.94 3.54 -10.92
N GLY A 144 -17.74 4.13 -10.95
CA GLY A 144 -17.55 5.59 -11.08
C GLY A 144 -18.18 6.18 -12.34
N GLY A 145 -18.30 5.40 -13.41
CA GLY A 145 -18.99 5.80 -14.64
C GLY A 145 -20.51 5.96 -14.52
N ARG A 146 -21.12 5.56 -13.39
CA ARG A 146 -22.58 5.57 -13.17
C ARG A 146 -23.04 6.64 -12.17
N ILE A 147 -22.15 7.54 -11.75
CA ILE A 147 -22.46 8.58 -10.76
C ILE A 147 -23.67 9.43 -11.18
N LEU A 148 -23.75 9.84 -12.45
CA LEU A 148 -24.85 10.66 -12.97
C LEU A 148 -26.22 9.93 -12.93
N PRO A 149 -26.35 8.72 -13.51
CA PRO A 149 -27.57 7.91 -13.37
C PRO A 149 -28.00 7.66 -11.92
N VAL A 150 -27.06 7.29 -11.04
CA VAL A 150 -27.35 6.99 -9.63
C VAL A 150 -27.80 8.23 -8.88
N MET A 151 -27.17 9.37 -9.12
CA MET A 151 -27.56 10.65 -8.55
C MET A 151 -28.99 11.02 -8.97
N PHE A 152 -29.33 10.93 -10.26
CA PHE A 152 -30.68 11.23 -10.74
C PHE A 152 -31.74 10.32 -10.10
N ALA A 153 -31.47 9.01 -10.07
CA ALA A 153 -32.35 8.04 -9.42
C ALA A 153 -32.55 8.36 -7.92
N THR A 154 -31.50 8.82 -7.24
CA THR A 154 -31.56 9.20 -5.80
C THR A 154 -32.49 10.40 -5.57
N PHE A 155 -32.59 11.33 -6.52
CA PHE A 155 -33.50 12.47 -6.48
C PHE A 155 -34.88 12.18 -7.11
N GLY A 156 -35.19 10.92 -7.42
CA GLY A 156 -36.47 10.52 -8.03
C GLY A 156 -36.63 10.90 -9.51
N LEU A 157 -35.53 11.28 -10.18
CA LEU A 157 -35.48 11.56 -11.61
C LEU A 157 -35.10 10.30 -12.39
N SER A 158 -35.50 10.20 -13.66
CA SER A 158 -35.07 9.10 -14.53
C SER A 158 -33.57 9.23 -14.85
N GLY A 159 -32.81 8.18 -14.56
CA GLY A 159 -31.39 8.07 -14.96
C GLY A 159 -31.19 7.51 -16.38
N GLU A 160 -32.28 7.22 -17.10
CA GLU A 160 -32.24 6.67 -18.45
C GLU A 160 -31.64 7.67 -19.45
N GLY A 161 -30.78 7.18 -20.34
CA GLY A 161 -30.12 7.99 -21.38
C GLY A 161 -28.96 8.86 -20.88
N LEU A 162 -28.66 8.88 -19.59
CA LEU A 162 -27.47 9.55 -19.06
C LEU A 162 -26.19 8.81 -19.45
N PRO A 163 -25.06 9.52 -19.65
CA PRO A 163 -23.82 8.90 -20.08
C PRO A 163 -23.29 7.94 -19.01
N VAL A 164 -22.91 6.74 -19.45
CA VAL A 164 -22.29 5.70 -18.64
C VAL A 164 -20.90 5.42 -19.19
N LEU A 165 -19.86 5.73 -18.42
CA LEU A 165 -18.47 5.52 -18.82
C LEU A 165 -17.82 4.45 -17.93
N VAL A 166 -18.10 3.18 -18.24
CA VAL A 166 -17.60 2.03 -17.49
C VAL A 166 -16.53 1.32 -18.31
N ALA A 167 -15.38 1.05 -17.68
CA ALA A 167 -14.32 0.30 -18.33
C ALA A 167 -14.69 -1.18 -18.44
N HIS A 168 -14.27 -1.82 -19.54
CA HIS A 168 -14.44 -3.25 -19.72
C HIS A 168 -13.68 -4.04 -18.63
N PRO A 169 -14.23 -5.13 -18.06
CA PRO A 169 -13.58 -5.90 -16.99
C PRO A 169 -12.13 -6.33 -17.31
N ALA A 170 -11.86 -6.70 -18.57
CA ALA A 170 -10.51 -7.04 -19.01
C ALA A 170 -9.50 -5.87 -18.90
N VAL A 171 -9.95 -4.62 -19.12
CA VAL A 171 -9.10 -3.42 -18.96
C VAL A 171 -8.82 -3.19 -17.48
N ILE A 172 -9.82 -3.37 -16.62
CA ILE A 172 -9.66 -3.26 -15.17
C ILE A 172 -8.65 -4.29 -14.68
N ALA A 173 -8.81 -5.57 -15.05
CA ALA A 173 -7.89 -6.65 -14.67
C ALA A 173 -6.45 -6.37 -15.17
N PHE A 174 -6.30 -5.86 -16.39
CA PHE A 174 -5.01 -5.45 -16.93
C PHE A 174 -4.38 -4.31 -16.10
N LEU A 175 -5.14 -3.27 -15.75
CA LEU A 175 -4.67 -2.17 -14.91
C LEU A 175 -4.30 -2.64 -13.50
N GLN A 176 -5.10 -3.53 -12.90
CA GLN A 176 -4.80 -4.12 -11.60
C GLN A 176 -3.48 -4.91 -11.65
N GLY A 177 -3.32 -5.79 -12.63
CA GLY A 177 -2.13 -6.60 -12.78
C GLY A 177 -0.87 -5.77 -13.04
N THR A 178 -0.93 -4.82 -13.96
CA THR A 178 0.20 -3.91 -14.26
C THR A 178 0.57 -3.03 -13.06
N THR A 179 -0.42 -2.55 -12.30
CA THR A 179 -0.20 -1.81 -11.05
C THR A 179 0.54 -2.67 -10.02
N LEU A 180 0.11 -3.92 -9.80
CA LEU A 180 0.75 -4.84 -8.85
C LEU A 180 2.17 -5.21 -9.26
N ILE A 181 2.40 -5.54 -10.54
CA ILE A 181 3.74 -5.84 -11.07
C ILE A 181 4.67 -4.64 -10.85
N SER A 182 4.21 -3.44 -11.19
CA SER A 182 4.97 -2.21 -10.97
C SER A 182 5.27 -1.98 -9.48
N GLY A 183 4.30 -2.22 -8.61
CA GLY A 183 4.46 -2.15 -7.15
C GLY A 183 5.53 -3.10 -6.63
N VAL A 184 5.53 -4.36 -7.07
CA VAL A 184 6.55 -5.35 -6.71
C VAL A 184 7.94 -4.90 -7.18
N LEU A 185 8.09 -4.54 -8.45
CA LEU A 185 9.38 -4.12 -9.02
C LEU A 185 9.94 -2.89 -8.31
N LEU A 186 9.10 -1.88 -8.07
CA LEU A 186 9.47 -0.67 -7.33
C LEU A 186 9.82 -0.98 -5.87
N SER A 187 9.11 -1.87 -5.21
CA SER A 187 9.42 -2.29 -3.83
C SER A 187 10.74 -3.05 -3.74
N LEU A 188 11.06 -3.92 -4.70
CA LEU A 188 12.36 -4.58 -4.77
C LEU A 188 13.49 -3.56 -4.95
N PHE A 189 13.33 -2.64 -5.90
CA PHE A 189 14.29 -1.56 -6.15
C PHE A 189 14.48 -0.66 -4.92
N LEU A 190 13.38 -0.23 -4.29
CA LEU A 190 13.39 0.68 -3.15
C LEU A 190 14.00 0.03 -1.91
N THR A 191 13.70 -1.26 -1.66
CA THR A 191 14.31 -2.04 -0.58
C THR A 191 15.83 -2.07 -0.71
N GLN A 192 16.34 -2.31 -1.93
CA GLN A 192 17.77 -2.30 -2.20
C GLN A 192 18.38 -0.89 -2.00
N LYS A 193 17.69 0.15 -2.47
CA LYS A 193 18.16 1.54 -2.40
C LYS A 193 18.19 2.09 -0.97
N ILE A 194 17.18 1.78 -0.16
CA ILE A 194 17.09 2.18 1.26
C ILE A 194 18.05 1.34 2.12
N GLY A 195 18.08 0.02 1.90
CA GLY A 195 18.88 -0.91 2.69
C GLY A 195 20.38 -0.69 2.53
N ARG A 196 20.85 -0.41 1.30
CA ARG A 196 22.29 -0.26 0.96
C ARG A 196 23.15 -1.43 1.48
N GLN A 197 22.59 -2.63 1.42
CA GLN A 197 23.19 -3.88 1.85
C GLN A 197 23.31 -4.84 0.65
N PRO A 198 24.18 -5.86 0.69
CA PRO A 198 24.28 -6.82 -0.39
C PRO A 198 22.94 -7.52 -0.61
N PHE A 199 22.61 -7.82 -1.88
CA PHE A 199 21.34 -8.42 -2.27
C PHE A 199 21.04 -9.73 -1.52
N SER A 200 22.06 -10.54 -1.26
CA SER A 200 21.93 -11.80 -0.50
C SER A 200 21.40 -11.61 0.92
N LEU A 201 21.76 -10.49 1.57
CA LEU A 201 21.30 -10.19 2.93
C LEU A 201 19.86 -9.66 2.94
N LEU A 202 19.44 -8.96 1.88
CA LEU A 202 18.09 -8.43 1.71
C LEU A 202 17.12 -9.45 1.07
N LEU A 203 17.61 -10.62 0.68
CA LEU A 203 16.83 -11.67 0.03
C LEU A 203 15.55 -12.04 0.80
N PRO A 204 15.53 -12.14 2.16
CA PRO A 204 14.29 -12.37 2.88
C PRO A 204 13.22 -11.30 2.62
N HIS A 205 13.58 -10.01 2.58
CA HIS A 205 12.62 -8.93 2.28
C HIS A 205 12.16 -8.94 0.82
N HIS A 206 13.05 -9.29 -0.12
CA HIS A 206 12.68 -9.44 -1.52
C HIS A 206 11.68 -10.59 -1.73
N VAL A 207 11.95 -11.74 -1.10
CA VAL A 207 11.02 -12.89 -1.11
C VAL A 207 9.69 -12.49 -0.48
N SER A 208 9.70 -11.80 0.66
CA SER A 208 8.47 -11.30 1.30
C SER A 208 7.67 -10.35 0.40
N THR A 209 8.34 -9.47 -0.36
CA THR A 209 7.67 -8.59 -1.33
C THR A 209 7.01 -9.40 -2.44
N ILE A 210 7.69 -10.42 -2.96
CA ILE A 210 7.15 -11.29 -4.01
C ILE A 210 5.97 -12.11 -3.49
N VAL A 211 6.09 -12.71 -2.31
CA VAL A 211 5.02 -13.48 -1.67
C VAL A 211 3.79 -12.61 -1.46
N LEU A 212 3.95 -11.41 -0.89
CA LEU A 212 2.84 -10.46 -0.73
C LEU A 212 2.25 -10.03 -2.07
N GLY A 213 3.08 -9.81 -3.09
CA GLY A 213 2.62 -9.47 -4.45
C GLY A 213 1.79 -10.59 -5.08
N ILE A 214 2.20 -11.85 -4.94
CA ILE A 214 1.46 -13.02 -5.40
C ILE A 214 0.13 -13.15 -4.64
N SER A 215 0.14 -12.99 -3.32
CA SER A 215 -1.07 -13.03 -2.51
C SER A 215 -2.06 -11.92 -2.92
N LEU A 216 -1.57 -10.70 -3.13
CA LEU A 216 -2.39 -9.58 -3.63
C LEU A 216 -2.93 -9.86 -5.03
N TRP A 217 -2.12 -10.44 -5.91
CA TRP A 217 -2.58 -10.82 -7.26
C TRP A 217 -3.74 -11.81 -7.18
N TRP A 218 -3.59 -12.86 -6.38
CA TRP A 218 -4.59 -13.90 -6.23
C TRP A 218 -5.92 -13.35 -5.70
N ILE A 219 -5.91 -12.43 -4.73
CA ILE A 219 -7.14 -11.86 -4.16
C ILE A 219 -7.76 -10.71 -4.97
N ILE A 220 -6.98 -10.01 -5.81
CA ILE A 220 -7.45 -8.82 -6.53
C ILE A 220 -7.80 -9.11 -7.99
N VAL A 221 -6.91 -9.81 -8.70
CA VAL A 221 -7.00 -10.01 -10.17
C VAL A 221 -7.69 -11.33 -10.51
N GLY A 222 -7.66 -12.30 -9.60
CA GLY A 222 -8.27 -13.62 -9.78
C GLY A 222 -9.81 -13.61 -9.87
N PHE A 223 -10.45 -12.44 -9.82
CA PHE A 223 -11.91 -12.26 -9.73
C PHE A 223 -12.42 -11.15 -10.64
#